data_AF-A0A0D2CSW5-F1
#
_entry.id   AF-A0A0D2CSW5-F1
#
_cell.length_a   1.000
_cell.length_b   1.000
_cell.length_c   1.000
_cell.angle_alpha   90.00
_cell.angle_beta   90.00
_cell.angle_gamma   90.00
#
_symmetry.space_group_name_H-M   'P 1'
#
loop_
_entity.id
_entity.type
_entity.pdbx_description
1 polymer ?
#
loop_
_entity_poly.entity_id
_entity_poly.type
_entity_poly.pdbx_seq_one_letter_code
_entity_poly.pdbx_strand_id
1 'polypeptide(L)'
;MRMIAYVPHDGTATGTGNMNESLYRQVKRMLLLTELECKPSLDLVQAWLLMASYEIGHGLESAAYLSIGSCARLAILLGLERKFDGGANSTLMEEKSRTWWGIVIVERHINLAFPHRPLLTSDPEANGYLPAYDDDKWDDGSGQSRASVPMTTSSDIPAGPFAREVQAATLLGRTLTHITKPTPDVEFNVAESRQLDRTLTSFLSVLPAEDVLKPCSAYCGAMGICTSALLLLHTYEVNHQHNFQNDWHNFPSSQDAIGFCCDFVIERAAKYTSELATVDIDSLSPFAPHAIYQASVLQYRFLAQSGSNKHTADIRLRLDMLEEMLASFSRRWGTAGEGVPFHVRDMPFPY
;
A
#
# COMPACT_ATOMS: atom_id res chain seq x y z
N MET A 1 -14.65 3.66 -14.03
CA MET A 1 -13.67 2.58 -13.79
C MET A 1 -14.34 1.42 -13.06
N ARG A 2 -14.87 0.43 -13.80
CA ARG A 2 -14.90 -0.93 -13.28
C ARG A 2 -13.43 -1.34 -13.26
N MET A 3 -12.79 -1.39 -12.10
CA MET A 3 -11.51 -2.09 -12.04
C MET A 3 -11.75 -3.47 -12.64
N ILE A 4 -10.89 -3.92 -13.54
CA ILE A 4 -10.90 -5.31 -14.00
C ILE A 4 -10.43 -6.15 -12.81
N ALA A 5 -11.29 -6.28 -11.80
CA ALA A 5 -11.18 -7.23 -10.71
C ALA A 5 -11.74 -8.59 -11.15
N TYR A 6 -12.43 -8.65 -12.29
CA TYR A 6 -12.97 -9.87 -12.87
C TYR A 6 -12.15 -10.30 -14.08
N VAL A 7 -11.23 -11.23 -13.87
CA VAL A 7 -10.71 -12.08 -14.93
C VAL A 7 -11.68 -13.26 -15.06
N PRO A 8 -12.36 -13.47 -16.20
CA PRO A 8 -13.18 -14.65 -16.38
C PRO A 8 -12.34 -15.91 -16.18
N HIS A 9 -12.80 -16.81 -15.32
CA HIS A 9 -12.17 -18.10 -15.10
C HIS A 9 -12.34 -18.97 -16.35
N ASP A 10 -11.34 -18.97 -17.24
CA ASP A 10 -11.15 -20.10 -18.14
C ASP A 10 -10.67 -21.26 -17.27
N GLY A 11 -11.61 -22.15 -16.94
CA GLY A 11 -11.34 -23.32 -16.13
C GLY A 11 -10.30 -24.20 -16.80
N THR A 12 -9.04 -24.14 -16.32
CA THR A 12 -8.00 -25.20 -16.39
C THR A 12 -6.63 -24.78 -15.85
N ALA A 13 -6.51 -23.78 -14.97
CA ALA A 13 -5.22 -23.44 -14.34
C ALA A 13 -5.22 -23.70 -12.83
N THR A 14 -4.83 -24.90 -12.44
CA THR A 14 -4.17 -25.13 -11.15
C THR A 14 -2.77 -24.51 -11.26
N GLY A 15 -2.62 -23.23 -10.94
CA GLY A 15 -1.35 -22.54 -11.10
C GLY A 15 -1.24 -21.36 -10.15
N THR A 16 -0.08 -21.21 -9.53
CA THR A 16 0.50 -19.94 -9.09
C THR A 16 0.08 -18.79 -10.02
N GLY A 17 -0.09 -17.58 -9.50
CA GLY A 17 -0.45 -16.35 -10.24
C GLY A 17 0.52 -16.04 -11.36
N ASN A 18 0.44 -16.83 -12.44
CA ASN A 18 1.42 -16.89 -13.50
C ASN A 18 1.21 -15.66 -14.37
N MET A 19 2.19 -14.76 -14.31
CA MET A 19 2.28 -13.59 -15.17
C MET A 19 2.07 -14.02 -16.64
N ASN A 20 1.02 -13.51 -17.29
CA ASN A 20 0.84 -13.70 -18.73
C ASN A 20 1.79 -12.74 -19.46
N GLU A 21 3.06 -13.13 -19.53
CA GLU A 21 4.16 -12.30 -20.03
C GLU A 21 3.92 -11.82 -21.47
N SER A 22 3.30 -12.66 -22.31
CA SER A 22 2.96 -12.30 -23.69
C SER A 22 1.94 -11.15 -23.74
N LEU A 23 0.85 -11.28 -22.98
CA LEU A 23 -0.19 -10.24 -22.90
C LEU A 23 0.38 -8.95 -22.29
N TYR A 24 1.11 -9.05 -21.18
CA TYR A 24 1.80 -7.93 -20.56
C TYR A 24 2.66 -7.16 -21.56
N ARG A 25 3.57 -7.86 -22.26
CA ARG A 25 4.47 -7.23 -23.25
C ARG A 25 3.69 -6.61 -24.41
N GLN A 26 2.59 -7.24 -24.85
CA GLN A 26 1.76 -6.70 -25.93
C GLN A 26 1.05 -5.41 -25.51
N VAL A 27 0.38 -5.40 -24.35
CA VAL A 27 -0.30 -4.22 -23.82
C VAL A 27 0.70 -3.09 -23.56
N LYS A 28 1.85 -3.40 -22.94
CA LYS A 28 2.91 -2.41 -22.69
C LYS A 28 3.43 -1.77 -23.98
N ARG A 29 3.62 -2.56 -25.05
CA ARG A 29 4.00 -2.03 -26.37
C ARG A 29 2.95 -1.10 -26.94
N MET A 30 1.66 -1.48 -26.84
CA MET A 30 0.57 -0.63 -27.32
C MET A 30 0.51 0.69 -26.55
N LEU A 31 0.65 0.67 -25.22
CA LEU A 31 0.68 1.90 -24.42
C LEU A 31 1.82 2.84 -24.82
N LEU A 32 3.02 2.31 -25.03
CA LEU A 32 4.16 3.08 -25.50
C LEU A 32 3.92 3.68 -26.89
N LEU A 33 3.34 2.92 -27.82
CA LEU A 33 2.99 3.42 -29.15
C LEU A 33 1.93 4.52 -29.09
N THR A 34 0.91 4.38 -28.23
CA THR A 34 -0.11 5.42 -28.03
C THR A 34 0.48 6.68 -27.39
N GLU A 35 1.43 6.53 -26.45
CA GLU A 35 2.15 7.66 -25.85
C GLU A 35 2.94 8.45 -26.91
N LEU A 36 3.52 7.79 -27.92
CA LEU A 36 4.20 8.44 -29.04
C LEU A 36 3.28 9.34 -29.87
N GLU A 37 1.98 9.05 -29.94
CA GLU A 37 1.01 9.91 -30.62
C GLU A 37 0.72 11.21 -29.85
N CYS A 38 1.17 11.32 -28.59
CA CYS A 38 1.07 12.52 -27.73
C CYS A 38 -0.36 13.05 -27.58
N LYS A 39 -1.36 12.18 -27.54
CA LYS A 39 -2.77 12.52 -27.28
C LYS A 39 -3.16 12.06 -25.88
N PRO A 40 -2.96 12.89 -24.84
CA PRO A 40 -3.33 12.51 -23.49
C PRO A 40 -4.85 12.36 -23.36
N SER A 41 -5.30 11.27 -22.75
CA SER A 41 -6.70 11.00 -22.44
C SER A 41 -6.82 10.34 -21.07
N LEU A 42 -8.01 10.41 -20.46
CA LEU A 42 -8.27 9.73 -19.19
C LEU A 42 -8.06 8.22 -19.32
N ASP A 43 -8.51 7.62 -20.42
CA ASP A 43 -8.33 6.19 -20.69
C ASP A 43 -6.86 5.79 -20.77
N LEU A 44 -6.00 6.62 -21.37
CA LEU A 44 -4.56 6.37 -21.45
C LEU A 44 -3.92 6.43 -20.05
N VAL A 45 -4.31 7.39 -19.22
CA VAL A 45 -3.86 7.47 -17.82
C VAL A 45 -4.29 6.22 -17.05
N GLN A 46 -5.56 5.83 -17.14
CA GLN A 46 -6.09 4.64 -16.48
C GLN A 46 -5.40 3.36 -16.94
N ALA A 47 -5.09 3.24 -18.23
CA ALA A 47 -4.40 2.08 -18.77
C ALA A 47 -2.94 2.00 -18.27
N TRP A 48 -2.24 3.13 -18.15
CA TRP A 48 -0.93 3.20 -17.51
C TRP A 48 -0.98 2.89 -16.01
N LEU A 49 -2.03 3.34 -15.32
CA LEU A 49 -2.25 3.01 -13.91
C LEU A 49 -2.43 1.50 -13.72
N LEU A 50 -3.29 0.86 -14.51
CA LEU A 50 -3.48 -0.59 -14.49
C LEU A 50 -2.18 -1.35 -14.79
N MET A 51 -1.38 -0.85 -15.75
CA MET A 51 -0.07 -1.41 -16.07
C MET A 51 0.89 -1.34 -14.86
N ALA A 52 0.95 -0.18 -14.19
CA ALA A 52 1.79 -0.01 -13.01
C ALA A 52 1.33 -0.91 -11.84
N SER A 53 0.02 -1.01 -11.59
CA SER A 53 -0.54 -1.90 -10.57
C SER A 53 -0.25 -3.37 -10.86
N TYR A 54 -0.36 -3.78 -12.13
CA TYR A 54 0.01 -5.13 -12.57
C TYR A 54 1.50 -5.41 -12.32
N GLU A 55 2.37 -4.46 -12.67
CA GLU A 55 3.82 -4.60 -12.46
C GLU A 55 4.18 -4.71 -10.97
N ILE A 56 3.52 -3.96 -10.08
CA ILE A 56 3.67 -4.14 -8.62
C ILE A 56 3.24 -5.54 -8.21
N GLY A 57 2.04 -5.96 -8.62
CA GLY A 57 1.48 -7.27 -8.26
C GLY A 57 2.32 -8.46 -8.73
N HIS A 58 3.23 -8.25 -9.69
CA HIS A 58 4.15 -9.25 -10.22
C HIS A 58 5.64 -8.95 -9.93
N GLY A 59 5.95 -8.09 -8.97
CA GLY A 59 7.34 -7.87 -8.52
C GLY A 59 8.23 -7.09 -9.51
N LEU A 60 7.66 -6.46 -10.53
CA LEU A 60 8.39 -5.73 -11.58
C LEU A 60 8.62 -4.26 -11.18
N GLU A 61 9.26 -4.03 -10.05
CA GLU A 61 9.31 -2.71 -9.40
C GLU A 61 9.91 -1.60 -10.26
N SER A 62 11.00 -1.91 -11.00
CA SER A 62 11.62 -0.93 -11.91
C SER A 62 10.70 -0.56 -13.07
N ALA A 63 9.93 -1.53 -13.59
CA ALA A 63 8.96 -1.28 -14.64
C ALA A 63 7.77 -0.48 -14.10
N ALA A 64 7.28 -0.84 -12.92
CA ALA A 64 6.22 -0.14 -12.20
C ALA A 64 6.60 1.33 -11.94
N TYR A 65 7.83 1.60 -11.49
CA TYR A 65 8.36 2.94 -11.28
C TYR A 65 8.32 3.80 -12.56
N LEU A 66 8.67 3.22 -13.70
CA LEU A 66 8.61 3.92 -14.99
C LEU A 66 7.16 4.14 -15.44
N SER A 67 6.30 3.11 -15.35
CA SER A 67 4.87 3.20 -15.71
C SER A 67 4.14 4.27 -14.91
N ILE A 68 4.31 4.26 -13.59
CA ILE A 68 3.65 5.24 -12.73
C ILE A 68 4.16 6.64 -13.01
N GLY A 69 5.43 6.77 -13.42
CA GLY A 69 6.01 8.03 -13.85
C GLY A 69 5.40 8.60 -15.14
N SER A 70 5.09 7.76 -16.13
CA SER A 70 4.33 8.17 -17.31
C SER A 70 2.88 8.50 -16.94
N CYS A 71 2.25 7.65 -16.13
CA CYS A 71 0.88 7.83 -15.64
C CYS A 71 0.67 9.18 -14.93
N ALA A 72 1.51 9.48 -13.94
CA ALA A 72 1.44 10.70 -13.15
C ALA A 72 1.63 11.95 -14.03
N ARG A 73 2.60 11.95 -14.95
CA ARG A 73 2.82 13.09 -15.85
C ARG A 73 1.65 13.34 -16.80
N LEU A 74 1.06 12.28 -17.35
CA LEU A 74 -0.14 12.38 -18.19
C LEU A 74 -1.34 12.90 -17.37
N ALA A 75 -1.51 12.44 -16.13
CA ALA A 75 -2.56 12.89 -15.23
C ALA A 75 -2.41 14.38 -14.86
N ILE A 76 -1.19 14.83 -14.56
CA ILE A 76 -0.87 16.24 -14.29
C ILE A 76 -1.14 17.09 -15.54
N LEU A 77 -0.73 16.63 -16.72
CA LEU A 77 -0.98 17.32 -17.99
C LEU A 77 -2.47 17.53 -18.26
N LEU A 78 -3.31 16.57 -17.87
CA LEU A 78 -4.77 16.63 -17.97
C LEU A 78 -5.44 17.35 -16.78
N GLY A 79 -4.67 17.77 -15.77
CA GLY A 79 -5.16 18.50 -14.59
C GLY A 79 -6.00 17.66 -13.63
N LEU A 80 -5.76 16.34 -13.54
CA LEU A 80 -6.51 15.44 -12.63
C LEU A 80 -6.26 15.72 -11.15
N GLU A 81 -5.15 16.37 -10.82
CA GLU A 81 -4.77 16.79 -9.45
C GLU A 81 -5.69 17.87 -8.86
N ARG A 82 -6.45 18.57 -9.71
CA ARG A 82 -7.24 19.72 -9.30
C ARG A 82 -8.52 19.29 -8.60
N LYS A 83 -8.96 20.10 -7.64
CA LYS A 83 -10.28 19.93 -7.02
C LYS A 83 -11.37 20.16 -8.07
N PHE A 84 -12.28 19.20 -8.16
CA PHE A 84 -13.48 19.35 -8.98
C PHE A 84 -14.57 19.97 -8.11
N ASP A 85 -14.97 21.19 -8.47
CA ASP A 85 -16.20 21.80 -7.99
C ASP A 85 -17.38 20.98 -8.53
N GLY A 86 -18.32 20.60 -7.65
CA GLY A 86 -19.39 19.64 -7.92
C GLY A 86 -20.37 20.05 -9.02
N GLY A 87 -19.92 20.02 -10.28
CA GLY A 87 -20.69 20.29 -11.48
C GLY A 87 -21.44 19.07 -12.03
N ALA A 88 -22.17 19.29 -13.12
CA ALA A 88 -23.21 18.43 -13.70
C ALA A 88 -22.81 16.98 -14.12
N ASN A 89 -21.57 16.55 -13.93
CA ASN A 89 -21.12 15.19 -14.27
C ASN A 89 -20.34 14.55 -13.12
N SER A 90 -21.04 14.29 -12.02
CA SER A 90 -20.46 13.72 -10.79
C SER A 90 -19.73 12.39 -11.02
N THR A 91 -20.21 11.55 -11.93
CA THR A 91 -19.56 10.27 -12.28
C THR A 91 -18.20 10.48 -12.91
N LEU A 92 -18.07 11.36 -13.91
CA LEU A 92 -16.76 11.63 -14.53
C LEU A 92 -15.79 12.28 -13.54
N MET A 93 -16.27 13.12 -12.64
CA MET A 93 -15.42 13.73 -11.61
C MET A 93 -14.93 12.72 -10.59
N GLU A 94 -15.81 11.81 -10.16
CA GLU A 94 -15.43 10.68 -9.30
C GLU A 94 -14.41 9.77 -10.01
N GLU A 95 -14.59 9.51 -11.30
CA GLU A 95 -13.64 8.70 -12.07
C GLU A 95 -12.26 9.37 -12.18
N LYS A 96 -12.19 10.68 -12.41
CA LYS A 96 -10.93 11.43 -12.39
C LYS A 96 -10.29 11.42 -11.00
N SER A 97 -11.09 11.60 -9.96
CA SER A 97 -10.66 11.57 -8.56
C SER A 97 -10.05 10.20 -8.21
N ARG A 98 -10.77 9.10 -8.48
CA ARG A 98 -10.27 7.73 -8.26
C ARG A 98 -9.02 7.44 -9.07
N THR A 99 -8.94 7.93 -10.31
CA THR A 99 -7.73 7.78 -11.15
C THR A 99 -6.54 8.49 -10.51
N TRP A 100 -6.70 9.74 -10.07
CA TRP A 100 -5.65 10.50 -9.38
C TRP A 100 -5.21 9.80 -8.09
N TRP A 101 -6.16 9.39 -7.27
CA TRP A 101 -5.88 8.71 -6.00
C TRP A 101 -5.22 7.35 -6.18
N GLY A 102 -5.59 6.59 -7.21
CA GLY A 102 -4.91 5.36 -7.58
C GLY A 102 -3.45 5.60 -7.94
N ILE A 103 -3.15 6.70 -8.65
CA ILE A 103 -1.76 7.10 -8.95
C ILE A 103 -0.99 7.37 -7.66
N VAL A 104 -1.58 8.12 -6.73
CA VAL A 104 -0.96 8.41 -5.42
C VAL A 104 -0.66 7.11 -4.67
N ILE A 105 -1.64 6.20 -4.55
CA ILE A 105 -1.45 4.92 -3.84
C ILE A 105 -0.28 4.13 -4.44
N VAL A 106 -0.31 3.90 -5.76
CA VAL A 106 0.69 3.11 -6.48
C VAL A 106 2.08 3.77 -6.38
N GLU A 107 2.17 5.08 -6.54
CA GLU A 107 3.44 5.81 -6.41
C GLU A 107 4.01 5.71 -4.99
N ARG A 108 3.21 5.96 -3.96
CA ARG A 108 3.70 5.90 -2.56
C ARG A 108 4.15 4.49 -2.20
N HIS A 109 3.42 3.48 -2.66
CA HIS A 109 3.80 2.08 -2.45
C HIS A 109 5.13 1.73 -3.12
N ILE A 110 5.34 2.08 -4.40
CA ILE A 110 6.62 1.83 -5.09
C ILE A 110 7.80 2.51 -4.38
N ASN A 111 7.58 3.69 -3.79
CA ASN A 111 8.63 4.41 -3.07
C ASN A 111 9.02 3.74 -1.73
N LEU A 112 8.32 2.72 -1.25
CA LEU A 112 8.83 1.86 -0.16
C LEU A 112 10.12 1.13 -0.58
N ALA A 113 10.24 0.73 -1.84
CA ALA A 113 11.47 0.13 -2.38
C ALA A 113 12.57 1.16 -2.66
N PHE A 114 12.18 2.43 -2.86
CA PHE A 114 13.09 3.51 -3.24
C PHE A 114 12.85 4.80 -2.46
N PRO A 115 12.98 4.79 -1.12
CA PRO A 115 12.51 5.90 -0.27
C PRO A 115 13.15 7.25 -0.59
N HIS A 116 14.40 7.27 -1.06
CA HIS A 116 15.13 8.48 -1.44
C HIS A 116 14.81 9.04 -2.83
N ARG A 117 13.89 8.41 -3.58
CA ARG A 117 13.45 8.94 -4.87
C ARG A 117 12.39 10.02 -4.65
N PRO A 118 12.41 11.11 -5.43
CA PRO A 118 11.41 12.15 -5.30
C PRO A 118 10.04 11.64 -5.74
N LEU A 119 9.01 11.98 -4.97
CA LEU A 119 7.62 11.83 -5.36
C LEU A 119 7.28 12.81 -6.48
N LEU A 120 6.56 12.34 -7.49
CA LEU A 120 6.08 13.13 -8.64
C LEU A 120 4.78 13.84 -8.33
N THR A 121 3.88 13.19 -7.60
CA THR A 121 2.65 13.83 -7.13
C THR A 121 2.92 14.59 -5.84
N SER A 122 2.32 15.77 -5.69
CA SER A 122 2.39 16.58 -4.47
C SER A 122 1.74 15.85 -3.29
N ASP A 123 2.16 16.18 -2.06
CA ASP A 123 1.45 15.71 -0.88
C ASP A 123 0.02 16.25 -0.90
N PRO A 124 -1.00 15.39 -0.71
CA PRO A 124 -2.37 15.84 -0.75
C PRO A 124 -2.63 16.89 0.33
N GLU A 125 -3.20 18.02 -0.05
CA GLU A 125 -3.62 19.02 0.93
C GLU A 125 -4.64 18.42 1.92
N ALA A 126 -4.60 18.83 3.19
CA ALA A 126 -5.52 18.36 4.24
C ALA A 126 -7.02 18.62 3.92
N ASN A 127 -7.29 19.48 2.95
CA ASN A 127 -8.61 19.86 2.45
C ASN A 127 -9.00 19.09 1.15
N GLY A 128 -8.24 18.05 0.79
CA GLY A 128 -8.62 17.08 -0.23
C GLY A 128 -9.81 16.26 0.24
N TYR A 129 -10.53 15.67 -0.70
CA TYR A 129 -11.68 14.83 -0.40
C TYR A 129 -11.41 13.37 -0.75
N LEU A 130 -11.88 12.48 0.10
CA LEU A 130 -11.89 11.04 -0.15
C LEU A 130 -12.81 10.72 -1.34
N PRO A 131 -12.44 9.71 -2.16
CA PRO A 131 -13.34 9.07 -3.09
C PRO A 131 -14.66 8.63 -2.41
N ALA A 132 -15.70 8.44 -3.20
CA ALA A 132 -17.01 8.03 -2.72
C ALA A 132 -16.93 6.75 -1.85
N TYR A 133 -17.69 6.76 -0.76
CA TYR A 133 -17.69 5.75 0.32
C TYR A 133 -17.96 4.30 -0.12
N ASP A 134 -18.78 4.11 -1.17
CA ASP A 134 -19.38 2.81 -1.48
C ASP A 134 -18.81 2.28 -2.80
N ASP A 135 -17.71 1.51 -2.70
CA ASP A 135 -17.03 0.92 -3.84
C ASP A 135 -17.94 -0.05 -4.60
N ASP A 136 -18.76 -0.84 -3.89
CA ASP A 136 -19.68 -1.80 -4.50
C ASP A 136 -20.78 -1.09 -5.31
N LYS A 137 -21.37 -0.01 -4.76
CA LYS A 137 -22.34 0.81 -5.51
C LYS A 137 -21.71 1.59 -6.65
N TRP A 138 -20.44 1.94 -6.56
CA TRP A 138 -19.74 2.53 -7.68
C TRP A 138 -19.57 1.52 -8.81
N ASP A 139 -19.15 0.30 -8.49
CA ASP A 139 -18.88 -0.77 -9.46
C ASP A 139 -20.15 -1.28 -10.17
N ASP A 140 -21.29 -1.30 -9.47
CA ASP A 140 -22.59 -1.67 -10.03
C ASP A 140 -23.30 -0.50 -10.76
N GLY A 141 -22.77 0.72 -10.67
CA GLY A 141 -23.30 1.93 -11.31
C GLY A 141 -24.54 2.53 -10.62
N SER A 142 -24.92 2.03 -9.44
CA SER A 142 -26.02 2.55 -8.62
C SER A 142 -25.59 3.68 -7.66
N GLY A 143 -24.28 3.94 -7.60
CA GLY A 143 -23.64 4.92 -6.73
C GLY A 143 -24.15 6.33 -6.98
N GLN A 144 -24.89 6.88 -6.02
CA GLN A 144 -25.14 8.31 -5.97
C GLN A 144 -23.89 9.03 -5.47
N SER A 145 -23.49 10.08 -6.18
CA SER A 145 -22.44 11.00 -5.75
C SER A 145 -22.82 11.62 -4.41
N ARG A 146 -22.34 11.03 -3.31
CA ARG A 146 -22.51 11.60 -1.98
C ARG A 146 -21.56 12.77 -1.76
N ALA A 147 -21.87 13.58 -0.74
CA ALA A 147 -21.06 14.71 -0.34
C ALA A 147 -19.61 14.27 -0.09
N SER A 148 -18.70 15.02 -0.70
CA SER A 148 -17.25 14.88 -0.59
C SER A 148 -16.82 14.80 0.88
N VAL A 149 -16.20 13.70 1.29
CA VAL A 149 -15.75 13.47 2.67
C VAL A 149 -14.32 13.99 2.82
N PRO A 150 -13.98 14.87 3.77
CA PRO A 150 -12.61 15.37 3.91
C PRO A 150 -11.58 14.26 4.14
N MET A 151 -10.36 14.43 3.64
CA MET A 151 -9.23 13.51 3.88
C MET A 151 -8.94 13.29 5.37
N THR A 152 -9.17 14.34 6.17
CA THR A 152 -9.00 14.37 7.63
C THR A 152 -10.18 13.76 8.40
N THR A 153 -11.11 13.10 7.70
CA THR A 153 -12.24 12.44 8.35
C THR A 153 -11.73 11.41 9.34
N SER A 154 -12.29 11.43 10.55
CA SER A 154 -11.90 10.51 11.62
C SER A 154 -11.92 9.07 11.11
N SER A 155 -10.96 8.30 11.57
CA SER A 155 -10.93 6.84 11.44
C SER A 155 -12.21 6.18 11.98
N ASP A 156 -12.94 6.83 12.89
CA ASP A 156 -14.20 6.33 13.46
C ASP A 156 -15.41 6.46 12.51
N ILE A 157 -15.30 7.28 11.47
CA ILE A 157 -16.35 7.40 10.46
C ILE A 157 -16.02 6.36 9.39
N PRO A 158 -16.93 5.41 9.10
CA PRO A 158 -16.66 4.38 8.11
C PRO A 158 -16.24 4.99 6.77
N ALA A 159 -15.18 4.43 6.15
CA ALA A 159 -14.80 4.70 4.75
C ALA A 159 -14.70 3.40 3.94
N GLY A 160 -14.97 3.42 2.63
CA GLY A 160 -14.77 2.25 1.78
C GLY A 160 -13.29 1.85 1.66
N PRO A 161 -12.98 0.59 1.28
CA PRO A 161 -11.61 0.11 1.16
C PRO A 161 -10.67 1.00 0.35
N PHE A 162 -11.11 1.47 -0.82
CA PHE A 162 -10.29 2.35 -1.65
C PHE A 162 -10.00 3.68 -0.95
N ALA A 163 -10.99 4.26 -0.28
CA ALA A 163 -10.80 5.49 0.49
C ALA A 163 -9.83 5.29 1.67
N ARG A 164 -9.86 4.12 2.33
CA ARG A 164 -8.89 3.78 3.38
C ARG A 164 -7.48 3.60 2.84
N GLU A 165 -7.32 2.99 1.66
CA GLU A 165 -6.02 2.91 0.98
C GLU A 165 -5.49 4.31 0.62
N VAL A 166 -6.35 5.24 0.20
CA VAL A 166 -5.99 6.64 -0.03
C VAL A 166 -5.45 7.32 1.24
N GLN A 167 -6.12 7.13 2.38
CA GLN A 167 -5.67 7.67 3.65
C GLN A 167 -4.33 7.06 4.07
N ALA A 168 -4.18 5.73 3.94
CA ALA A 168 -2.93 5.02 4.22
C ALA A 168 -1.78 5.54 3.35
N ALA A 169 -2.01 5.67 2.04
CA ALA A 169 -1.01 6.17 1.10
C ALA A 169 -0.62 7.63 1.38
N THR A 170 -1.56 8.46 1.83
CA THR A 170 -1.28 9.85 2.23
C THR A 170 -0.36 9.90 3.46
N LEU A 171 -0.62 9.07 4.47
CA LEU A 171 0.25 8.95 5.64
C LEU A 171 1.64 8.38 5.28
N LEU A 172 1.69 7.41 4.37
CA LEU A 172 2.95 6.89 3.83
C LEU A 172 3.73 7.98 3.08
N GLY A 173 3.07 8.81 2.27
CA GLY A 173 3.71 9.95 1.61
C GLY A 173 4.36 10.94 2.59
N ARG A 174 3.64 11.29 3.66
CA ARG A 174 4.20 12.12 4.74
C ARG A 174 5.38 11.47 5.45
N THR A 175 5.31 10.15 5.67
CA THR A 175 6.40 9.36 6.26
C THR A 175 7.64 9.39 5.37
N LEU A 176 7.47 9.16 4.07
CA LEU A 176 8.54 9.24 3.07
C LEU A 176 9.18 10.64 3.04
N THR A 177 8.36 11.70 3.05
CA THR A 177 8.86 13.08 3.12
C THR A 177 9.66 13.32 4.41
N HIS A 178 9.14 12.90 5.57
CA HIS A 178 9.81 13.05 6.87
C HIS A 178 11.21 12.41 6.88
N ILE A 179 11.34 11.18 6.41
CA ILE A 179 12.61 10.45 6.46
C ILE A 179 13.63 10.89 5.39
N THR A 180 13.20 11.58 4.34
CA THR A 180 14.06 11.94 3.20
C THR A 180 14.37 13.42 3.09
N LYS A 181 13.53 14.27 3.70
CA LYS A 181 13.68 15.72 3.71
C LYS A 181 13.51 16.26 5.13
N PRO A 182 14.31 15.80 6.12
CA PRO A 182 14.24 16.34 7.46
C PRO A 182 14.56 17.83 7.46
N THR A 183 13.88 18.58 8.32
CA THR A 183 14.12 20.02 8.46
C THR A 183 15.35 20.29 9.34
N PRO A 184 15.93 21.51 9.32
CA PRO A 184 16.96 21.90 10.29
C PRO A 184 16.48 21.96 11.75
N ASP A 185 15.16 21.98 11.99
CA ASP A 185 14.53 22.04 13.31
C ASP A 185 14.32 20.61 13.86
N VAL A 186 15.16 20.22 14.82
CA VAL A 186 15.17 18.85 15.37
C VAL A 186 13.91 18.59 16.19
N GLU A 187 13.48 19.56 16.99
CA GLU A 187 12.27 19.48 17.80
C GLU A 187 11.02 19.32 16.94
N PHE A 188 10.94 20.04 15.81
CA PHE A 188 9.88 19.86 14.82
C PHE A 188 9.89 18.44 14.25
N ASN A 189 11.04 17.94 13.81
CA ASN A 189 11.14 16.58 13.25
C ASN A 189 10.72 15.52 14.29
N VAL A 190 11.12 15.67 15.57
CA VAL A 190 10.70 14.77 16.66
C VAL A 190 9.19 14.82 16.86
N ALA A 191 8.60 16.02 16.87
CA ALA A 191 7.16 16.20 17.03
C ALA A 191 6.37 15.61 15.85
N GLU A 192 6.87 15.80 14.63
CA GLU A 192 6.30 15.24 13.41
C GLU A 192 6.32 13.71 13.44
N SER A 193 7.46 13.09 13.79
CA SER A 193 7.55 11.63 13.90
C SER A 193 6.52 11.07 14.89
N ARG A 194 6.43 11.66 16.09
CA ARG A 194 5.44 11.26 17.11
C ARG A 194 4.00 11.43 16.64
N GLN A 195 3.72 12.46 15.83
CA GLN A 195 2.39 12.66 15.28
C GLN A 195 2.07 11.61 14.20
N LEU A 196 3.03 11.27 13.34
CA LEU A 196 2.89 10.24 12.32
C LEU A 196 2.65 8.88 12.96
N ASP A 197 3.48 8.48 13.93
CA ASP A 197 3.33 7.23 14.70
C ASP A 197 1.92 7.12 15.31
N ARG A 198 1.49 8.11 16.10
CA ARG A 198 0.16 8.10 16.73
C ARG A 198 -0.97 7.99 15.71
N THR A 199 -0.85 8.71 14.59
CA THR A 199 -1.90 8.72 13.56
C THR A 199 -1.97 7.37 12.85
N LEU A 200 -0.82 6.83 12.44
CA LEU A 200 -0.71 5.53 11.77
C LEU A 200 -1.18 4.39 12.69
N THR A 201 -0.75 4.38 13.95
CA THR A 201 -1.13 3.37 14.94
C THR A 201 -2.63 3.44 15.25
N SER A 202 -3.17 4.64 15.48
CA SER A 202 -4.62 4.83 15.66
C SER A 202 -5.40 4.35 14.44
N PHE A 203 -4.94 4.68 13.24
CA PHE A 203 -5.62 4.28 12.01
C PHE A 203 -5.56 2.76 11.79
N LEU A 204 -4.41 2.14 12.01
CA LEU A 204 -4.23 0.69 11.89
C LEU A 204 -5.12 -0.09 12.87
N SER A 205 -5.41 0.48 14.05
CA SER A 205 -6.26 -0.17 15.06
C SER A 205 -7.74 -0.28 14.67
N VAL A 206 -8.25 0.61 13.80
CA VAL A 206 -9.67 0.62 13.41
C VAL A 206 -9.96 -0.22 12.15
N LEU A 207 -8.99 -0.33 11.24
CA LEU A 207 -9.19 -0.98 9.93
C LEU A 207 -9.70 -2.43 10.03
N PRO A 208 -9.22 -3.27 10.97
CA PRO A 208 -9.72 -4.64 11.09
C PRO A 208 -11.20 -4.73 11.48
N ALA A 209 -11.76 -3.71 12.16
CA ALA A 209 -13.14 -3.69 12.59
C ALA A 209 -14.12 -3.33 11.46
N GLU A 210 -13.64 -2.70 10.39
CA GLU A 210 -14.43 -2.36 9.21
C GLU A 210 -14.62 -3.57 8.27
N ASP A 211 -13.88 -4.63 8.51
CA ASP A 211 -13.80 -5.82 7.68
C ASP A 211 -14.94 -6.81 7.96
N VAL A 212 -16.17 -6.30 7.90
CA VAL A 212 -17.40 -7.03 8.27
C VAL A 212 -17.91 -7.90 7.11
N LEU A 213 -17.78 -7.42 5.87
CA LEU A 213 -18.39 -8.07 4.69
C LEU A 213 -17.44 -8.99 3.93
N LYS A 214 -16.14 -8.70 3.91
CA LYS A 214 -15.11 -9.48 3.19
C LYS A 214 -13.90 -9.74 4.07
N PRO A 215 -14.06 -10.57 5.11
CA PRO A 215 -13.06 -10.72 6.14
C PRO A 215 -11.67 -11.03 5.59
N CYS A 216 -10.70 -10.32 6.13
CA CYS A 216 -9.28 -10.40 5.86
C CYS A 216 -8.83 -9.97 4.45
N SER A 217 -9.73 -9.47 3.59
CA SER A 217 -9.37 -9.13 2.20
C SER A 217 -9.68 -7.69 1.80
N ALA A 218 -10.80 -7.10 2.20
CA ALA A 218 -11.19 -5.77 1.72
C ALA A 218 -10.18 -4.68 2.13
N TYR A 219 -9.77 -4.63 3.39
CA TYR A 219 -8.92 -3.56 3.92
C TYR A 219 -7.42 -3.94 4.00
N CYS A 220 -7.04 -5.10 3.44
CA CYS A 220 -5.68 -5.63 3.57
C CYS A 220 -4.61 -4.71 2.97
N GLY A 221 -4.93 -4.00 1.88
CA GLY A 221 -3.99 -3.04 1.27
C GLY A 221 -3.74 -1.82 2.14
N ALA A 222 -4.79 -1.24 2.73
CA ALA A 222 -4.66 -0.11 3.66
C ALA A 222 -3.85 -0.51 4.90
N MET A 223 -4.14 -1.69 5.48
CA MET A 223 -3.38 -2.24 6.60
C MET A 223 -1.91 -2.48 6.23
N GLY A 224 -1.64 -3.03 5.05
CA GLY A 224 -0.29 -3.28 4.55
C GLY A 224 0.50 -1.99 4.37
N ILE A 225 -0.09 -0.97 3.74
CA ILE A 225 0.53 0.35 3.55
C ILE A 225 0.83 1.02 4.90
N CYS A 226 -0.14 1.03 5.83
CA CYS A 226 0.04 1.62 7.17
C CYS A 226 1.14 0.92 7.97
N THR A 227 1.16 -0.42 7.97
CA THR A 227 2.19 -1.20 8.64
C THR A 227 3.57 -0.92 8.04
N SER A 228 3.66 -0.86 6.71
CA SER A 228 4.91 -0.55 6.01
C SER A 228 5.42 0.86 6.35
N ALA A 229 4.50 1.83 6.50
CA ALA A 229 4.85 3.19 6.90
C ALA A 229 5.38 3.25 8.34
N LEU A 230 4.74 2.57 9.30
CA LEU A 230 5.23 2.49 10.68
C LEU A 230 6.62 1.84 10.76
N LEU A 231 6.80 0.72 10.05
CA LEU A 231 8.08 0.04 9.98
C LEU A 231 9.17 0.92 9.38
N LEU A 232 8.86 1.66 8.31
CA LEU A 232 9.78 2.62 7.70
C LEU A 232 10.16 3.74 8.67
N LEU A 233 9.19 4.33 9.37
CA LEU A 233 9.39 5.40 10.34
C LEU A 233 10.33 4.96 11.47
N HIS A 234 9.99 3.87 12.14
CA HIS A 234 10.77 3.39 13.29
C HIS A 234 12.14 2.81 12.89
N THR A 235 12.24 2.21 11.71
CA THR A 235 13.54 1.78 11.18
C THR A 235 14.44 2.98 10.90
N TYR A 236 13.89 4.06 10.34
CA TYR A 236 14.64 5.30 10.16
C TYR A 236 15.11 5.88 11.50
N GLU A 237 14.21 5.95 12.50
CA GLU A 237 14.54 6.45 13.85
C GLU A 237 15.69 5.66 14.48
N VAL A 238 15.63 4.33 14.52
CA VAL A 238 16.68 3.51 15.15
C VAL A 238 18.03 3.71 14.47
N ASN A 239 18.05 3.85 13.14
CA ASN A 239 19.29 4.10 12.41
C ASN A 239 19.85 5.53 12.61
N HIS A 240 19.00 6.52 12.91
CA HIS A 240 19.40 7.92 13.06
C HIS A 240 19.59 8.37 14.53
N GLN A 241 19.24 7.53 15.51
CA GLN A 241 19.46 7.75 16.94
C GLN A 241 20.94 8.02 17.32
N HIS A 242 21.91 7.61 16.49
CA HIS A 242 23.33 7.85 16.75
C HIS A 242 23.80 9.29 16.48
N ASN A 243 23.04 10.11 15.74
CA ASN A 243 23.48 11.46 15.35
C ASN A 243 22.98 12.59 16.27
N PHE A 244 22.01 12.33 17.14
CA PHE A 244 21.41 13.36 18.00
C PHE A 244 21.74 13.08 19.47
N GLN A 245 22.87 13.65 19.93
CA GLN A 245 23.29 13.57 21.33
C GLN A 245 22.22 14.16 22.26
N ASN A 246 21.81 13.33 23.22
CA ASN A 246 21.29 13.65 24.54
C ASN A 246 19.79 13.87 24.80
N ASP A 247 18.94 14.16 23.80
CA ASP A 247 17.49 14.30 24.03
C ASP A 247 16.63 13.14 23.50
N TRP A 248 17.22 12.22 22.72
CA TRP A 248 16.56 11.00 22.23
C TRP A 248 16.66 9.81 23.20
N HIS A 249 17.29 9.99 24.37
CA HIS A 249 17.54 8.92 25.36
C HIS A 249 16.27 8.32 26.01
N ASN A 250 15.08 8.81 25.66
CA ASN A 250 13.79 8.25 26.05
C ASN A 250 13.11 7.42 24.92
N PHE A 251 13.86 6.86 23.98
CA PHE A 251 13.34 5.93 22.96
C PHE A 251 13.51 4.41 23.28
N PRO A 252 12.98 3.89 24.40
CA PRO A 252 12.57 2.49 24.46
C PRO A 252 11.47 2.11 23.43
N SER A 253 10.90 3.06 22.67
CA SER A 253 9.65 2.90 21.92
C SER A 253 9.75 2.38 20.47
N SER A 254 10.82 2.62 19.71
CA SER A 254 10.82 2.28 18.26
C SER A 254 11.04 0.78 18.00
N GLN A 255 11.84 0.11 18.82
CA GLN A 255 12.02 -1.35 18.73
C GLN A 255 10.75 -2.09 19.15
N ASP A 256 10.12 -1.65 20.23
CA ASP A 256 8.81 -2.15 20.68
C ASP A 256 7.73 -1.92 19.61
N ALA A 257 7.74 -0.75 18.94
CA ALA A 257 6.82 -0.47 17.85
C ALA A 257 7.06 -1.36 16.61
N ILE A 258 8.31 -1.66 16.26
CA ILE A 258 8.63 -2.64 15.21
C ILE A 258 8.10 -4.03 15.58
N GLY A 259 8.27 -4.43 16.85
CA GLY A 259 7.69 -5.66 17.40
C GLY A 259 6.16 -5.67 17.27
N PHE A 260 5.50 -4.58 17.67
CA PHE A 260 4.05 -4.40 17.54
C PHE A 260 3.57 -4.50 16.10
N CYS A 261 4.26 -3.88 15.14
CA CYS A 261 3.93 -4.00 13.72
C CYS A 261 4.03 -5.45 13.24
N CYS A 262 5.08 -6.16 13.65
CA CYS A 262 5.26 -7.57 13.31
C CYS A 262 4.15 -8.43 13.93
N ASP A 263 3.84 -8.23 15.21
CA ASP A 263 2.78 -8.95 15.91
C ASP A 263 1.40 -8.67 15.29
N PHE A 264 1.13 -7.44 14.86
CA PHE A 264 -0.09 -7.08 14.14
C PHE A 264 -0.25 -7.90 12.86
N VAL A 265 0.79 -7.98 12.01
CA VAL A 265 0.72 -8.77 10.77
C VAL A 265 0.53 -10.25 11.06
N ILE A 266 1.18 -10.78 12.10
CA ILE A 266 1.01 -12.18 12.53
C ILE A 266 -0.41 -12.44 13.02
N GLU A 267 -1.00 -11.55 13.82
CA GLU A 267 -2.38 -11.67 14.27
C GLU A 267 -3.35 -11.67 13.08
N ARG A 268 -3.09 -10.82 12.07
CA ARG A 268 -3.85 -10.82 10.82
C ARG A 268 -3.65 -12.11 10.03
N ALA A 269 -2.44 -12.65 9.94
CA ALA A 269 -2.17 -13.92 9.29
C ALA A 269 -2.84 -15.10 9.99
N ALA A 270 -2.88 -15.11 11.33
CA ALA A 270 -3.58 -16.12 12.12
C ALA A 270 -5.10 -16.08 11.85
N LYS A 271 -5.69 -14.87 11.87
CA LYS A 271 -7.12 -14.70 11.53
C LYS A 271 -7.40 -15.12 10.08
N TYR A 272 -6.58 -14.67 9.14
CA TYR A 272 -6.67 -15.02 7.72
C TYR A 272 -6.66 -16.54 7.51
N THR A 273 -5.74 -17.23 8.17
CA THR A 273 -5.61 -18.70 8.10
C THR A 273 -6.86 -19.38 8.65
N SER A 274 -7.42 -18.87 9.75
CA SER A 274 -8.67 -19.41 10.32
C SER A 274 -9.91 -19.18 9.44
N GLU A 275 -9.90 -18.15 8.60
CA GLU A 275 -10.99 -17.74 7.72
C GLU A 275 -10.72 -18.04 6.25
N LEU A 276 -9.67 -18.81 5.93
CA LEU A 276 -9.16 -19.00 4.57
C LEU A 276 -10.23 -19.44 3.55
N ALA A 277 -11.20 -20.25 3.99
CA ALA A 277 -12.29 -20.73 3.15
C ALA A 277 -13.29 -19.63 2.73
N THR A 278 -13.34 -18.51 3.46
CA THR A 278 -14.23 -17.38 3.21
C THR A 278 -13.54 -16.18 2.59
N VAL A 279 -12.21 -16.22 2.44
CA VAL A 279 -11.44 -15.12 1.86
C VAL A 279 -11.75 -14.96 0.37
N ASP A 280 -12.14 -13.74 -0.01
CA ASP A 280 -12.31 -13.34 -1.41
C ASP A 280 -10.95 -12.99 -2.03
N ILE A 281 -10.38 -13.94 -2.76
CA ILE A 281 -9.06 -13.82 -3.41
C ILE A 281 -9.03 -12.67 -4.42
N ASP A 282 -10.15 -12.42 -5.10
CA ASP A 282 -10.27 -11.36 -6.11
C ASP A 282 -10.38 -9.95 -5.50
N SER A 283 -10.45 -9.86 -4.17
CA SER A 283 -10.37 -8.59 -3.42
C SER A 283 -9.02 -8.35 -2.75
N LEU A 284 -8.09 -9.31 -2.79
CA LEU A 284 -6.76 -9.14 -2.18
C LEU A 284 -5.97 -8.03 -2.88
N SER A 285 -5.52 -7.05 -2.12
CA SER A 285 -4.75 -5.90 -2.63
C SER A 285 -3.29 -6.29 -2.92
N PRO A 286 -2.67 -5.79 -4.00
CA PRO A 286 -1.26 -6.07 -4.32
C PRO A 286 -0.28 -5.40 -3.34
N PHE A 287 -0.75 -4.52 -2.45
CA PHE A 287 0.09 -3.76 -1.53
C PHE A 287 0.37 -4.50 -0.20
N ALA A 288 -0.52 -5.41 0.20
CA ALA A 288 -0.39 -6.16 1.45
C ALA A 288 0.83 -7.10 1.51
N PRO A 289 1.23 -7.81 0.44
CA PRO A 289 2.39 -8.70 0.44
C PRO A 289 3.67 -8.06 0.97
N HIS A 290 3.90 -6.77 0.69
CA HIS A 290 5.09 -6.07 1.16
C HIS A 290 5.22 -6.12 2.70
N ALA A 291 4.15 -5.79 3.43
CA ALA A 291 4.14 -5.84 4.90
C ALA A 291 4.29 -7.26 5.44
N ILE A 292 3.76 -8.26 4.73
CA ILE A 292 3.91 -9.67 5.10
C ILE A 292 5.37 -10.09 4.98
N TYR A 293 6.04 -9.77 3.87
CA TYR A 293 7.48 -10.02 3.71
C TYR A 293 8.32 -9.28 4.75
N GLN A 294 7.98 -8.03 5.07
CA GLN A 294 8.65 -7.28 6.14
C GLN A 294 8.58 -8.01 7.48
N ALA A 295 7.39 -8.50 7.87
CA ALA A 295 7.20 -9.28 9.08
C ALA A 295 7.96 -10.61 9.02
N SER A 296 7.96 -11.32 7.88
CA SER A 296 8.73 -12.56 7.70
C SER A 296 10.23 -12.32 7.91
N VAL A 297 10.80 -11.26 7.33
CA VAL A 297 12.22 -10.90 7.50
C VAL A 297 12.55 -10.62 8.97
N LEU A 298 11.68 -9.88 9.68
CA LEU A 298 11.85 -9.62 11.11
C LEU A 298 11.83 -10.92 11.92
N GLN A 299 10.90 -11.84 11.64
CA GLN A 299 10.84 -13.16 12.30
C GLN A 299 12.09 -14.00 12.02
N TYR A 300 12.60 -14.01 10.79
CA TYR A 300 13.86 -14.69 10.46
C TYR A 300 15.05 -14.10 11.23
N ARG A 301 15.09 -12.77 11.44
CA ARG A 301 16.13 -12.12 12.26
C ARG A 301 16.00 -12.48 13.73
N PHE A 302 14.79 -12.49 14.29
CA PHE A 302 14.55 -12.96 15.66
C PHE A 302 14.95 -14.43 15.85
N LEU A 303 14.71 -15.26 14.84
CA LEU A 303 15.12 -16.67 14.85
C LEU A 303 16.65 -16.80 14.92
N ALA A 304 17.39 -16.01 14.12
CA ALA A 304 18.85 -16.04 14.10
C ALA A 304 19.48 -15.62 15.45
N GLN A 305 18.76 -14.82 16.24
CA GLN A 305 19.20 -14.33 17.55
C GLN A 305 18.71 -15.19 18.72
N SER A 306 17.80 -16.14 18.48
CA SER A 306 17.21 -16.93 19.55
C SER A 306 18.12 -18.05 20.04
N GLY A 307 18.47 -18.02 21.32
CA GLY A 307 19.24 -19.09 21.98
C GLY A 307 18.40 -20.22 22.61
N SER A 308 17.07 -20.18 22.54
CA SER A 308 16.17 -21.13 23.24
C SER A 308 15.23 -21.88 22.29
N ASN A 309 15.13 -23.20 22.48
CA ASN A 309 14.29 -24.10 21.68
C ASN A 309 12.80 -23.71 21.68
N LYS A 310 12.26 -23.19 22.81
CA LYS A 310 10.84 -22.83 22.91
C LYS A 310 10.51 -21.57 22.12
N HIS A 311 11.38 -20.57 22.15
CA HIS A 311 11.20 -19.33 21.37
C HIS A 311 11.39 -19.59 19.87
N THR A 312 12.31 -20.50 19.53
CA THR A 312 12.50 -21.00 18.15
C THR A 312 11.23 -21.66 17.59
N ALA A 313 10.52 -22.47 18.38
CA ALA A 313 9.30 -23.13 17.92
C ALA A 313 8.14 -22.13 17.69
N ASP A 314 8.01 -21.13 18.56
CA ASP A 314 7.02 -20.05 18.42
C ASP A 314 7.25 -19.22 17.15
N ILE A 315 8.51 -18.82 16.90
CA ILE A 315 8.88 -18.07 15.68
C ILE A 315 8.58 -18.87 14.41
N ARG A 316 8.86 -20.18 14.41
CA ARG A 316 8.53 -21.05 13.26
C ARG A 316 7.04 -21.11 12.99
N LEU A 317 6.21 -21.25 14.02
CA LEU A 317 4.76 -21.23 13.86
C LEU A 317 4.27 -19.89 13.27
N ARG A 318 4.84 -18.77 13.71
CA ARG A 318 4.54 -17.43 13.17
C ARG A 318 4.95 -17.32 11.69
N LEU A 319 6.11 -17.86 11.33
CA LEU A 319 6.57 -17.90 9.93
C LEU A 319 5.64 -18.76 9.06
N ASP A 320 5.21 -19.93 9.54
CA ASP A 320 4.28 -20.80 8.81
C ASP A 320 2.97 -20.07 8.48
N MET A 321 2.42 -19.29 9.43
CA MET A 321 1.22 -18.46 9.21
C MET A 321 1.42 -17.38 8.14
N LEU A 322 2.58 -16.71 8.14
CA LEU A 322 2.91 -15.68 7.15
C LEU A 322 3.10 -16.31 5.76
N GLU A 323 3.75 -17.47 5.68
CA GLU A 323 3.96 -18.22 4.44
C GLU A 323 2.65 -18.75 3.85
N GLU A 324 1.71 -19.22 4.68
CA GLU A 324 0.38 -19.64 4.23
C GLU A 324 -0.43 -18.45 3.67
N MET A 325 -0.36 -17.29 4.34
CA MET A 325 -0.97 -16.07 3.83
C MET A 325 -0.36 -15.65 2.49
N LEU A 326 0.98 -15.62 2.37
CA LEU A 326 1.67 -15.33 1.09
C LEU A 326 1.31 -16.32 -0.01
N ALA A 327 1.24 -17.62 0.29
CA ALA A 327 0.83 -18.65 -0.66
C ALA A 327 -0.58 -18.39 -1.19
N SER A 328 -1.48 -17.90 -0.36
CA SER A 328 -2.83 -17.52 -0.78
C SER A 328 -2.82 -16.27 -1.68
N PHE A 329 -2.06 -15.23 -1.31
CA PHE A 329 -1.85 -14.04 -2.17
C PHE A 329 -1.21 -14.41 -3.51
N SER A 330 -0.33 -15.42 -3.54
CA SER A 330 0.36 -15.88 -4.74
C SER A 330 -0.59 -16.41 -5.81
N ARG A 331 -1.83 -16.77 -5.45
CA ARG A 331 -2.86 -17.19 -6.41
C ARG A 331 -3.30 -16.06 -7.34
N ARG A 332 -3.16 -14.81 -6.88
CA ARG A 332 -3.50 -13.60 -7.65
C ARG A 332 -2.26 -12.80 -8.04
N TRP A 333 -1.32 -12.63 -7.12
CA TRP A 333 -0.19 -11.73 -7.26
C TRP A 333 1.13 -12.50 -7.32
N GLY A 334 1.82 -12.42 -8.46
CA GLY A 334 3.12 -13.08 -8.64
C GLY A 334 4.15 -12.66 -7.58
N THR A 335 4.12 -11.40 -7.13
CA THR A 335 5.05 -10.90 -6.11
C THR A 335 5.00 -11.65 -4.79
N ALA A 336 3.89 -12.33 -4.47
CA ALA A 336 3.72 -13.11 -3.23
C ALA A 336 4.15 -14.58 -3.38
N GLY A 337 4.31 -15.05 -4.63
CA GLY A 337 4.85 -16.39 -4.94
C GLY A 337 6.36 -16.40 -5.18
N GLU A 338 6.98 -15.23 -5.28
CA GLU A 338 8.43 -15.08 -5.39
C GLU A 338 9.09 -15.18 -4.00
N GLY A 339 10.40 -15.44 -3.98
CA GLY A 339 11.18 -15.30 -2.75
C GLY A 339 11.13 -13.86 -2.21
N VAL A 340 11.55 -13.64 -0.96
CA VAL A 340 11.57 -12.30 -0.33
C VAL A 340 12.17 -11.26 -1.29
N PRO A 341 11.44 -10.19 -1.64
CA PRO A 341 11.93 -9.18 -2.56
C PRO A 341 13.24 -8.53 -2.08
N PHE A 342 14.11 -8.18 -3.03
CA PHE A 342 15.48 -7.74 -2.75
C PHE A 342 15.54 -6.52 -1.81
N HIS A 343 14.73 -5.50 -2.06
CA HIS A 343 14.65 -4.29 -1.23
C HIS A 343 14.13 -4.56 0.18
N VAL A 344 13.25 -5.56 0.37
CA VAL A 344 12.75 -5.95 1.70
C VAL A 344 13.84 -6.72 2.47
N ARG A 345 14.59 -7.56 1.77
CA ARG A 345 15.71 -8.32 2.35
C ARG A 345 16.80 -7.39 2.89
N ASP A 346 17.12 -6.35 2.13
CA ASP A 346 18.18 -5.40 2.44
C ASP A 346 17.70 -4.21 3.28
N MET A 347 16.43 -4.19 3.71
CA MET A 347 15.96 -3.12 4.57
C MET A 347 16.76 -3.08 5.88
N PRO A 348 17.16 -1.88 6.34
CA PRO A 348 18.02 -1.73 7.49
C PRO A 348 17.20 -1.83 8.78
N PHE A 349 16.30 -2.82 8.88
CA PHE A 349 15.63 -3.11 10.14
C PHE A 349 16.68 -3.19 11.24
N PRO A 350 16.42 -2.59 12.42
CA PRO A 350 17.30 -2.82 13.54
C PRO A 350 17.37 -4.32 13.78
N TYR A 351 18.57 -4.80 14.13
CA TYR A 351 18.94 -6.20 14.38
C TYR A 351 19.53 -6.97 13.21
#